data_AF-D5Q9L7-F1
#
_entry.id   AF-D5Q9L7-F1
#
_cell.length_a   1.000
_cell.length_b   1.000
_cell.length_c   1.000
_cell.angle_alpha   90.00
_cell.angle_beta   90.00
_cell.angle_gamma   90.00
#
_symmetry.space_group_name_H-M   'P 1'
#
loop_
_entity.id
_entity.type
_entity.pdbx_description
1 polymer ?
#
loop_
_entity_poly.entity_id
_entity_poly.type
_entity_poly.pdbx_seq_one_letter_code
_entity_poly.pdbx_strand_id
1 'polypeptide(L)'
;MYSNTYNNEHFMRARAFIENNEFKKAYDFLKTLTDKCAEWYYLTGFSAMNIGYYEEGEDFLKRAKFMEPENSEYSDALRSYTQYRNDYSNRADNYNRRRRNDLDGCCCCCCDDCCCCLGDDCCENCAKLWCLDSCCECFGGDLITCC
;
A
#
# COMPACT_ATOMS: atom_id res chain seq x y z
N MET A 1 5.22 18.69 41.67
CA MET A 1 6.18 17.90 40.87
C MET A 1 5.89 16.39 40.99
N TYR A 2 4.67 15.95 40.66
CA TYR A 2 4.25 14.53 40.73
C TYR A 2 3.75 13.98 39.37
N SER A 3 3.55 14.85 38.38
CA SER A 3 2.99 14.47 37.07
C SER A 3 3.95 13.61 36.25
N ASN A 4 5.26 13.85 36.34
CA ASN A 4 6.21 13.16 35.47
C ASN A 4 6.42 11.69 35.85
N THR A 5 6.36 11.34 37.14
CA THR A 5 6.51 9.96 37.63
C THR A 5 5.25 9.12 37.42
N TYR A 6 4.06 9.71 37.62
CA TYR A 6 2.78 9.02 37.39
C TYR A 6 2.56 8.71 35.91
N ASN A 7 2.84 9.68 35.03
CA ASN A 7 2.78 9.47 33.59
C ASN A 7 3.78 8.40 33.12
N ASN A 8 4.97 8.35 33.74
CA ASN A 8 5.95 7.31 33.46
C ASN A 8 5.43 5.90 33.78
N GLU A 9 4.74 5.70 34.91
CA GLU A 9 4.17 4.39 35.27
C GLU A 9 3.11 3.92 34.27
N HIS A 10 2.25 4.83 33.78
CA HIS A 10 1.28 4.51 32.73
C HIS A 10 1.96 4.11 31.43
N PHE A 11 3.01 4.82 31.01
CA PHE A 11 3.76 4.48 29.80
C PHE A 11 4.53 3.17 29.93
N MET A 12 5.09 2.87 31.11
CA MET A 12 5.70 1.57 31.38
C MET A 12 4.70 0.42 31.24
N ARG A 13 3.48 0.57 31.79
CA ARG A 13 2.42 -0.43 31.62
C ARG A 13 1.99 -0.59 30.16
N ALA A 14 1.87 0.52 29.42
CA ALA A 14 1.55 0.49 28.00
C ALA A 14 2.64 -0.23 27.18
N ARG A 15 3.93 0.00 27.48
CA ARG A 15 5.04 -0.74 26.87
C ARG A 15 5.00 -2.24 27.20
N ALA A 16 4.66 -2.61 28.43
CA ALA A 16 4.50 -4.02 28.79
C ALA A 16 3.36 -4.70 27.99
N PHE A 17 2.25 -4.01 27.72
CA PHE A 17 1.20 -4.55 26.84
C PHE A 17 1.70 -4.73 25.40
N ILE A 18 2.51 -3.79 24.90
CA ILE A 18 3.12 -3.86 23.57
C ILE A 18 4.10 -5.05 23.48
N GLU A 19 4.94 -5.26 24.50
CA GLU A 19 5.88 -6.41 24.56
C GLU A 19 5.15 -7.76 24.58
N ASN A 20 3.97 -7.81 25.19
CA ASN A 20 3.11 -9.01 25.20
C ASN A 20 2.27 -9.17 23.92
N ASN A 21 2.46 -8.32 22.90
CA ASN A 21 1.65 -8.26 21.67
C ASN A 21 0.16 -7.94 21.90
N GLU A 22 -0.19 -7.36 23.05
CA GLU A 22 -1.57 -7.00 23.41
C GLU A 22 -1.89 -5.55 22.98
N PHE A 23 -1.65 -5.22 21.71
CA PHE A 23 -1.76 -3.85 21.19
C PHE A 23 -3.14 -3.21 21.39
N LYS A 24 -4.21 -4.01 21.28
CA LYS A 24 -5.58 -3.52 21.47
C LYS A 24 -5.82 -3.05 22.91
N LYS A 25 -5.38 -3.81 23.90
CA LYS A 25 -5.46 -3.41 25.31
C LYS A 25 -4.58 -2.20 25.60
N ALA A 26 -3.39 -2.14 25.00
CA ALA A 26 -2.50 -0.98 25.11
C ALA A 26 -3.18 0.28 24.57
N TYR A 27 -3.81 0.21 23.40
CA TYR A 27 -4.55 1.32 22.80
C TYR A 27 -5.73 1.78 23.66
N ASP A 28 -6.56 0.85 24.13
CA ASP A 28 -7.70 1.17 24.99
C ASP A 28 -7.25 1.81 26.31
N PHE A 29 -6.18 1.28 26.92
CA PHE A 29 -5.58 1.85 28.13
C PHE A 29 -5.05 3.26 27.88
N LEU A 30 -4.31 3.48 26.80
CA LEU A 30 -3.80 4.80 26.44
C LEU A 30 -4.93 5.81 26.18
N LYS A 31 -6.06 5.38 25.62
CA LYS A 31 -7.24 6.26 25.43
C LYS A 31 -7.88 6.73 26.74
N THR A 32 -7.70 6.00 27.84
CA THR A 32 -8.16 6.45 29.16
C THR A 32 -7.33 7.61 29.72
N LEU A 33 -6.10 7.80 29.22
CA LEU A 33 -5.21 8.87 29.65
C LEU A 33 -5.60 10.19 28.98
N THR A 34 -5.73 11.24 29.79
CA THR A 34 -6.02 12.60 29.32
C THR A 34 -4.77 13.37 28.91
N ASP A 35 -3.61 13.01 29.46
CA ASP A 35 -2.34 13.67 29.20
C ASP A 35 -1.72 13.20 27.89
N LYS A 36 -1.81 14.04 26.86
CA LYS A 36 -1.30 13.78 25.52
C LYS A 36 0.09 14.36 25.35
N CYS A 37 1.10 13.69 25.90
CA CYS A 37 2.51 13.99 25.68
C CYS A 37 3.06 13.27 24.43
N ALA A 38 4.30 13.56 24.05
CA ALA A 38 4.93 12.94 22.88
C ALA A 38 5.01 11.42 22.98
N GLU A 39 5.35 10.88 24.15
CA GLU A 39 5.39 9.44 24.39
C GLU A 39 4.00 8.79 24.26
N TRP A 40 2.92 9.47 24.68
CA TRP A 40 1.55 9.01 24.47
C TRP A 40 1.23 8.87 22.98
N TYR A 41 1.56 9.88 22.15
CA TYR A 41 1.32 9.82 20.71
C TYR A 41 2.17 8.72 20.05
N TYR A 42 3.40 8.54 20.52
CA TYR A 42 4.28 7.48 20.05
C TYR A 42 3.68 6.09 20.32
N LEU A 43 3.35 5.78 21.57
CA LEU A 43 2.82 4.47 21.97
C LEU A 43 1.43 4.20 21.37
N THR A 44 0.59 5.24 21.30
CA THR A 44 -0.76 5.14 20.70
C THR A 44 -0.66 4.91 19.20
N GLY A 45 0.22 5.65 18.51
CA GLY A 45 0.48 5.48 17.09
C GLY A 45 1.04 4.09 16.77
N PHE A 46 2.03 3.64 17.54
CA PHE A 46 2.62 2.31 17.40
C PHE A 46 1.59 1.19 17.61
N SER A 47 0.76 1.29 18.65
CA SER A 47 -0.29 0.31 18.93
C SER A 47 -1.37 0.32 17.84
N ALA A 48 -1.81 1.51 17.40
CA ALA A 48 -2.80 1.67 16.34
C ALA A 48 -2.37 1.01 15.02
N MET A 49 -1.10 1.19 14.64
CA MET A 49 -0.52 0.57 13.44
C MET A 49 -0.54 -0.96 13.51
N ASN A 50 -0.20 -1.54 14.66
CA ASN A 50 -0.23 -2.99 14.86
C ASN A 50 -1.65 -3.57 14.85
N ILE A 51 -2.67 -2.77 15.17
CA ILE A 51 -4.09 -3.15 15.08
C ILE A 51 -4.62 -3.06 13.64
N GLY A 52 -3.98 -2.25 12.78
CA GLY A 52 -4.38 -2.01 11.38
C GLY A 52 -4.87 -0.58 11.10
N TYR A 53 -4.84 0.33 12.07
CA TYR A 53 -5.14 1.75 11.87
C TYR A 53 -3.91 2.51 11.37
N TYR A 54 -3.54 2.26 10.12
CA TYR A 54 -2.31 2.79 9.52
C TYR A 54 -2.30 4.31 9.34
N GLU A 55 -3.45 4.89 8.94
CA GLU A 55 -3.58 6.32 8.67
C GLU A 55 -3.52 7.15 9.96
N GLU A 56 -4.38 6.82 10.94
CA GLU A 56 -4.34 7.47 12.27
C GLU A 56 -3.00 7.28 12.97
N GLY A 57 -2.43 6.07 12.88
CA GLY A 57 -1.14 5.76 13.49
C GLY A 57 -0.03 6.66 12.95
N GLU A 58 0.00 6.90 11.65
CA GLU A 58 1.01 7.74 11.00
C GLU A 58 0.92 9.19 11.49
N ASP A 59 -0.30 9.73 11.59
CA ASP A 59 -0.52 11.08 12.10
C ASP A 59 -0.08 11.23 13.56
N PHE A 60 -0.33 10.22 14.40
CA PHE A 60 0.15 10.20 15.77
C PHE A 60 1.68 10.16 15.84
N LEU A 61 2.36 9.32 15.04
CA LEU A 61 3.83 9.28 15.01
C LEU A 61 4.44 10.59 14.51
N LYS A 62 3.86 11.21 13.47
CA LYS A 62 4.30 12.54 12.99
C LYS A 62 4.16 13.58 14.09
N ARG A 63 3.06 13.56 14.84
CA ARG A 63 2.82 14.49 15.95
C ARG A 63 3.78 14.24 17.11
N ALA A 64 4.11 12.99 17.43
CA ALA A 64 5.13 12.65 18.42
C ALA A 64 6.50 13.25 18.04
N LYS A 65 6.93 13.05 16.78
CA LYS A 65 8.18 13.62 16.26
C LYS A 65 8.19 15.14 16.25
N PHE A 66 7.05 15.77 15.96
CA PHE A 66 6.94 17.23 15.99
C PHE A 66 7.09 17.80 17.40
N MET A 67 6.62 17.08 18.42
CA MET A 67 6.72 17.52 19.81
C MET A 67 8.10 17.27 20.44
N GLU A 68 8.76 16.16 20.10
CA GLU A 68 10.13 15.86 20.53
C GLU A 68 11.03 15.56 19.32
N PRO A 69 11.52 16.59 18.61
CA PRO A 69 12.37 16.39 17.44
C PRO A 69 13.77 15.88 17.78
N GLU A 70 14.22 16.06 19.03
CA GLU A 70 15.53 15.59 19.49
C GLU A 70 15.56 14.09 19.80
N ASN A 71 14.39 13.43 19.93
CA ASN A 71 14.34 12.02 20.26
C ASN A 71 14.53 11.15 19.01
N SER A 72 15.67 10.47 18.93
CA SER A 72 16.00 9.57 17.82
C SER A 72 15.04 8.36 17.74
N GLU A 73 14.52 7.87 18.87
CA GLU A 73 13.62 6.70 18.93
C GLU A 73 12.39 6.90 18.04
N TYR A 74 11.75 8.07 18.11
CA TYR A 74 10.55 8.36 17.32
C TYR A 74 10.86 8.46 15.83
N SER A 75 12.03 9.02 15.49
CA SER A 75 12.47 9.13 14.10
C SER A 75 12.78 7.76 13.49
N ASP A 76 13.39 6.87 14.26
CA ASP A 76 13.71 5.50 13.86
C ASP A 76 12.45 4.65 13.72
N ALA A 77 11.48 4.82 14.63
CA ALA A 77 10.20 4.14 14.55
C ALA A 77 9.38 4.56 13.33
N LEU A 78 9.31 5.87 13.02
CA LEU A 78 8.62 6.36 11.82
C LEU A 78 9.29 5.86 10.54
N ARG A 79 10.64 5.80 10.51
CA ARG A 79 11.39 5.25 9.38
C ARG A 79 11.09 3.76 9.18
N SER A 80 11.16 2.98 10.26
CA SER A 80 10.88 1.54 10.25
C SER A 80 9.45 1.25 9.75
N TYR A 81 8.48 2.06 10.20
CA TYR A 81 7.10 1.98 9.74
C TYR A 81 6.95 2.30 8.25
N THR A 82 7.52 3.42 7.80
CA THR A 82 7.43 3.85 6.39
C THR A 82 8.01 2.78 5.47
N GLN A 83 9.10 2.14 5.89
CA GLN A 83 9.76 1.06 5.17
C GLN A 83 8.85 -0.19 5.10
N TYR A 84 8.23 -0.59 6.22
CA TYR A 84 7.27 -1.70 6.24
C TYR A 84 6.07 -1.46 5.31
N ARG A 85 5.51 -0.24 5.34
CA ARG A 85 4.40 0.15 4.45
C ARG A 85 4.81 0.12 2.98
N ASN A 86 5.97 0.68 2.65
CA ASN A 86 6.47 0.69 1.29
C ASN A 86 6.74 -0.73 0.78
N ASP A 87 7.27 -1.63 1.61
CA ASP A 87 7.46 -3.03 1.25
C ASP A 87 6.14 -3.75 0.95
N TYR A 88 5.09 -3.46 1.74
CA TYR A 88 3.77 -4.02 1.49
C TYR A 88 3.17 -3.50 0.16
N SER A 89 3.22 -2.20 -0.07
CA SER A 89 2.79 -1.58 -1.34
C SER A 89 3.60 -2.08 -2.53
N ASN A 90 4.92 -2.16 -2.40
CA ASN A 90 5.82 -2.64 -3.44
C ASN A 90 5.54 -4.11 -3.78
N ARG A 91 5.21 -4.95 -2.79
CA ARG A 91 4.83 -6.35 -3.03
C ARG A 91 3.50 -6.44 -3.77
N ALA A 92 2.50 -5.64 -3.40
CA ALA A 92 1.22 -5.56 -4.11
C ALA A 92 1.42 -5.09 -5.57
N ASP A 93 2.24 -4.05 -5.77
CA ASP A 93 2.58 -3.54 -7.09
C ASP A 93 3.39 -4.56 -7.89
N ASN A 94 4.33 -5.28 -7.29
CA ASN A 94 5.12 -6.29 -7.98
C ASN A 94 4.25 -7.49 -8.39
N TYR A 95 3.29 -7.92 -7.56
CA TYR A 95 2.30 -8.93 -7.96
C TYR A 95 1.43 -8.45 -9.13
N ASN A 96 1.03 -7.17 -9.14
CA ASN A 96 0.30 -6.58 -10.26
C ASN A 96 1.18 -6.36 -11.51
N ARG A 97 2.48 -6.13 -11.35
CA ARG A 97 3.44 -5.96 -12.46
C ARG A 97 3.95 -7.28 -13.03
N ARG A 98 4.02 -8.37 -12.26
CA ARG A 98 4.37 -9.71 -12.78
C ARG A 98 3.30 -10.27 -13.69
N ARG A 99 2.03 -9.96 -13.42
CA ARG A 99 0.93 -10.16 -14.39
C ARG A 99 1.08 -9.37 -15.70
N ARG A 100 1.99 -8.40 -15.77
CA ARG A 100 2.28 -7.62 -16.99
C ARG A 100 3.56 -8.02 -17.71
N ASN A 101 4.49 -8.75 -17.08
CA ASN A 101 5.82 -9.03 -17.66
C ASN A 101 6.07 -10.51 -17.97
N ASP A 102 5.22 -11.43 -17.50
CA ASP A 102 5.31 -12.86 -17.83
C ASP A 102 4.35 -13.28 -18.98
N LEU A 103 3.67 -12.33 -19.63
CA LEU A 103 2.89 -12.58 -20.85
C LEU A 103 3.52 -11.87 -22.03
N ASP A 104 4.24 -12.65 -22.82
CA ASP A 104 4.54 -12.44 -24.24
C ASP A 104 3.22 -12.46 -25.05
N GLY A 105 2.31 -11.54 -24.73
CA GLY A 105 0.95 -11.43 -25.28
C GLY A 105 -0.13 -12.04 -24.39
N CYS A 106 -0.67 -11.25 -23.46
CA CYS A 106 -2.12 -11.09 -23.22
C CYS A 106 -2.36 -10.29 -21.93
N CYS A 107 -3.10 -9.19 -22.07
CA CYS A 107 -3.55 -8.36 -20.97
C CYS A 107 -4.67 -9.07 -20.20
N CYS A 108 -4.52 -9.10 -18.88
CA CYS A 108 -5.58 -9.32 -17.92
C CYS A 108 -6.88 -8.60 -18.32
N CYS A 109 -7.96 -9.33 -18.57
CA CYS A 109 -9.32 -8.78 -18.51
C CYS A 109 -10.17 -9.62 -17.58
N CYS A 110 -9.97 -9.38 -16.28
CA CYS A 110 -11.06 -9.42 -15.31
C CYS A 110 -11.59 -7.99 -15.13
N CYS A 111 -11.85 -7.29 -16.24
CA CYS A 111 -12.42 -5.94 -16.28
C CYS A 111 -13.29 -5.82 -17.54
N ASP A 112 -14.58 -5.55 -17.36
CA ASP A 112 -15.59 -5.30 -18.40
C ASP A 112 -15.43 -3.94 -19.12
N ASP A 113 -14.38 -3.16 -18.86
CA ASP A 113 -14.14 -1.96 -19.65
C ASP A 113 -12.65 -1.53 -19.56
N CYS A 114 -12.03 -1.39 -20.73
CA CYS A 114 -10.74 -0.72 -20.96
C CYS A 114 -9.43 -1.47 -20.60
N CYS A 115 -9.06 -2.49 -21.41
CA CYS A 115 -7.64 -2.75 -21.73
C CYS A 115 -7.38 -2.41 -23.22
N CYS A 116 -7.24 -1.12 -23.51
CA CYS A 116 -6.82 -0.60 -24.82
C CYS A 116 -5.72 0.46 -24.63
N CYS A 117 -4.57 0.14 -24.02
CA CYS A 117 -3.44 1.08 -23.99
C CYS A 117 -2.10 0.37 -23.79
N LEU A 118 -1.27 0.46 -24.83
CA LEU A 118 0.17 0.14 -24.95
C LEU A 118 0.55 -1.26 -25.45
N GLY A 119 0.71 -1.35 -26.77
CA GLY A 119 1.77 -2.16 -27.41
C GLY A 119 1.30 -3.35 -28.22
N ASP A 120 1.27 -3.17 -29.54
CA ASP A 120 1.41 -4.14 -30.64
C ASP A 120 0.27 -5.15 -30.98
N ASP A 121 -0.34 -4.87 -32.15
CA ASP A 121 -0.41 -5.74 -33.33
C ASP A 121 -1.42 -6.90 -33.47
N CYS A 122 -2.46 -6.99 -32.64
CA CYS A 122 -3.61 -7.86 -32.99
C CYS A 122 -4.71 -7.12 -33.78
N CYS A 123 -5.12 -5.91 -33.35
CA CYS A 123 -6.23 -5.21 -34.01
C CYS A 123 -5.85 -4.56 -35.35
N GLU A 124 -4.62 -4.05 -35.51
CA GLU A 124 -4.19 -3.44 -36.79
C GLU A 124 -3.98 -4.47 -37.90
N ASN A 125 -3.42 -5.63 -37.59
CA ASN A 125 -3.18 -6.67 -38.59
C ASN A 125 -4.48 -7.36 -39.01
N CYS A 126 -5.40 -7.62 -38.09
CA CYS A 126 -6.72 -8.14 -38.43
C CYS A 126 -7.58 -7.11 -39.21
N ALA A 127 -7.49 -5.82 -38.88
CA ALA A 127 -8.18 -4.78 -39.66
C ALA A 127 -7.56 -4.59 -41.05
N LYS A 128 -6.22 -4.66 -41.19
CA LYS A 128 -5.55 -4.64 -42.50
C LYS A 128 -5.89 -5.87 -43.33
N LEU A 129 -5.88 -7.07 -42.73
CA LEU A 129 -6.27 -8.32 -43.41
C LEU A 129 -7.72 -8.28 -43.86
N TRP A 130 -8.64 -7.78 -43.03
CA TRP A 130 -10.05 -7.62 -43.42
C TRP A 130 -10.26 -6.55 -44.51
N CYS A 131 -9.54 -5.44 -44.45
CA CYS A 131 -9.55 -4.45 -45.54
C CYS A 131 -8.95 -5.01 -46.84
N LEU A 132 -7.94 -5.87 -46.76
CA LEU A 132 -7.36 -6.54 -47.93
C LEU A 132 -8.31 -7.59 -48.51
N ASP A 133 -8.98 -8.35 -47.64
CA ASP A 133 -10.00 -9.37 -48.00
C ASP A 133 -11.22 -8.71 -48.65
N SER A 134 -11.71 -7.61 -48.08
CA SER A 134 -12.82 -6.83 -48.64
C SER A 134 -12.45 -6.10 -49.94
N CYS A 135 -11.19 -5.68 -50.12
CA CYS A 135 -10.70 -5.13 -51.39
C CYS A 135 -10.56 -6.23 -52.47
N CYS A 136 -10.40 -7.49 -52.06
CA CYS A 136 -10.19 -8.62 -52.96
C CYS A 136 -11.51 -9.10 -53.59
N GLU A 137 -12.64 -9.05 -52.86
CA GLU A 137 -13.94 -9.46 -53.39
C GLU A 137 -14.52 -8.53 -54.48
N CYS A 138 -13.96 -7.33 -54.64
CA CYS A 138 -14.36 -6.42 -55.73
C CYS A 138 -13.42 -6.45 -56.95
N PHE A 139 -12.26 -7.11 -56.90
CA PHE A 139 -11.31 -7.18 -58.01
C PHE A 139 -10.68 -8.57 -58.28
N GLY A 140 -11.24 -9.64 -57.70
CA GLY A 140 -11.11 -11.00 -58.22
C GLY A 140 -9.68 -11.56 -58.30
N GLY A 141 -8.96 -11.62 -57.19
CA GLY A 141 -7.63 -12.24 -57.17
C GLY A 141 -7.23 -12.77 -55.80
N ASP A 142 -7.55 -14.04 -55.51
CA ASP A 142 -7.20 -14.71 -54.26
C ASP A 142 -5.67 -14.81 -54.07
N LEU A 143 -5.16 -14.32 -52.93
CA LEU A 143 -3.79 -14.61 -52.47
C LEU A 143 -3.73 -15.95 -51.69
N ILE A 144 -4.88 -16.53 -51.33
CA ILE A 144 -5.01 -17.86 -50.74
C ILE A 144 -6.21 -18.54 -51.40
N THR A 145 -5.95 -19.60 -52.17
CA THR A 145 -6.99 -20.38 -52.85
C THR A 145 -7.87 -21.08 -51.81
N CYS A 146 -9.10 -20.62 -51.65
CA CYS A 146 -10.12 -21.39 -50.96
C CYS A 146 -10.46 -22.59 -51.86
N CYS A 147 -10.35 -23.81 -51.33
CA CYS A 147 -10.56 -25.06 -52.07
C CYS A 147 -11.91 -25.15 -52.79
#